data_AF-A0A0K2V3S9-F1
#
_entry.id   AF-A0A0K2V3S9-F1
#
_cell.length_a   1.000
_cell.length_b   1.000
_cell.length_c   1.000
_cell.angle_alpha   90.00
_cell.angle_beta   90.00
_cell.angle_gamma   90.00
#
_symmetry.space_group_name_H-M   'P 1'
#
loop_
_entity.id
_entity.type
_entity.pdbx_description
1 polymer ?
#
loop_
_entity_poly.entity_id
_entity_poly.type
_entity_poly.pdbx_seq_one_letter_code
_entity_poly.pdbx_strand_id
1 'polypeptide(L)'
;MILISLCILLLPAANMALRFTHDPIQMDKGVMEIGTKTKLTCNYVRFRTESIRHIAWRFEYNGVAGKFYDYHVATGAKNPTSYSFITIPEDGEINEKEIEIILNDFRAPEIKITCEVDALRDNGYGKLHHSTKEAHEVVTVVDTADWSIKISPEPEHKRRIERNDESLSFKCISKGARPPPALSFSIKGQNLSEFEELAVVRHSYESQDEIVVEGQLNKLTPDLFENGNLRLVIKCYAKYGDSVLGKSELEMIRANYMDESNEQPSYQRRGKDAAYDEDKVLEKRFLDVSDPARSVHPTMSYDSFDGYAILIADNLIPDNDYVTPHVTLLGELPPRVKNSLAERLYGRLNNLSPEKIMLKVEPAKILNMLGTMGYRVVSSTTSLSNTSNKLIWTLERRKPGNGYVRSDL
;
A
#
# COMPACT_ATOMS: atom_id res chain seq x y z
N MET A 1 -15.27 -46.12 54.44
CA MET A 1 -14.16 -45.16 54.57
C MET A 1 -13.39 -45.14 53.27
N ILE A 2 -13.72 -44.21 52.37
CA ILE A 2 -12.98 -43.98 51.12
C ILE A 2 -12.25 -42.66 51.32
N LEU A 3 -10.93 -42.74 51.55
CA LEU A 3 -10.06 -41.58 51.64
C LEU A 3 -9.90 -41.03 50.22
N ILE A 4 -10.59 -39.93 49.93
CA ILE A 4 -10.31 -39.11 48.75
C ILE A 4 -9.01 -38.37 49.07
N SER A 5 -7.91 -38.93 48.57
CA SER A 5 -6.59 -38.31 48.58
C SER A 5 -6.63 -37.07 47.69
N LEU A 6 -6.78 -35.92 48.33
CA LEU A 6 -6.71 -34.59 47.73
C LEU A 6 -5.25 -34.31 47.35
N CYS A 7 -4.79 -34.89 46.24
CA CYS A 7 -3.58 -34.45 45.55
C CYS A 7 -3.86 -33.09 44.90
N ILE A 8 -3.80 -32.03 45.71
CA ILE A 8 -3.56 -30.67 45.21
C ILE A 8 -2.18 -30.72 44.56
N LEU A 9 -2.16 -30.81 43.24
CA LEU A 9 -1.01 -30.47 42.41
C LEU A 9 -0.66 -29.01 42.70
N LEU A 10 0.15 -28.79 43.73
CA LEU A 10 1.02 -27.64 43.85
C LEU A 10 2.04 -27.76 42.71
N LEU A 11 1.61 -27.36 41.50
CA LEU A 11 2.55 -26.92 40.49
C LEU A 11 3.42 -25.87 41.20
N PRO A 12 4.75 -26.08 41.34
CA PRO A 12 5.59 -25.02 41.84
C PRO A 12 5.31 -23.84 40.92
N ALA A 13 4.84 -22.73 41.48
CA ALA A 13 4.79 -21.48 40.76
C ALA A 13 6.21 -21.26 40.27
N ALA A 14 6.46 -21.57 39.00
CA ALA A 14 7.75 -21.38 38.39
C ALA A 14 8.10 -19.94 38.73
N ASN A 15 9.21 -19.74 39.43
CA ASN A 15 9.72 -18.44 39.77
C ASN A 15 9.99 -17.71 38.46
N MET A 16 8.95 -17.07 37.90
CA MET A 16 9.00 -16.33 36.65
C MET A 16 9.72 -15.03 36.94
N ALA A 17 11.05 -15.11 37.06
CA ALA A 17 11.93 -13.97 37.06
C ALA A 17 11.94 -13.30 35.67
N LEU A 18 12.55 -12.12 35.59
CA LEU A 18 12.79 -11.40 34.32
C LEU A 18 13.24 -12.38 33.22
N ARG A 19 12.51 -12.38 32.10
CA ARG A 19 12.77 -13.22 30.93
C ARG A 19 12.31 -12.53 29.65
N PHE A 20 12.85 -12.97 28.52
CA PHE A 20 12.40 -12.53 27.21
C PHE A 20 11.30 -13.46 26.67
N THR A 21 10.50 -12.93 25.75
CA THR A 21 9.57 -13.73 24.94
C THR A 21 10.33 -14.54 23.88
N HIS A 22 9.60 -15.34 23.09
CA HIS A 22 10.19 -16.09 21.97
C HIS A 22 10.86 -15.16 20.96
N ASP A 23 10.25 -14.00 20.68
CA ASP A 23 10.81 -12.98 19.78
C ASP A 23 11.27 -11.79 20.65
N PRO A 24 12.50 -11.81 21.17
CA PRO A 24 12.97 -10.87 22.19
C PRO A 24 13.07 -9.44 21.66
N ILE A 25 13.33 -9.27 20.36
CA ILE A 25 13.43 -7.99 19.68
C ILE A 25 12.54 -8.06 18.44
N GLN A 26 11.63 -7.10 18.30
CA GLN A 26 10.76 -6.98 17.14
C GLN A 26 11.03 -5.67 16.40
N MET A 27 10.92 -5.73 15.08
CA MET A 27 11.01 -4.58 14.18
C MET A 27 9.66 -4.32 13.52
N ASP A 28 9.36 -3.06 13.21
CA ASP A 28 8.16 -2.66 12.48
C ASP A 28 8.16 -3.15 11.02
N LYS A 29 9.31 -3.10 10.34
CA LYS A 29 9.44 -3.41 8.90
C LYS A 29 10.13 -4.74 8.60
N GLY A 30 10.53 -5.51 9.62
CA GLY A 30 11.27 -6.77 9.49
C GLY A 30 12.70 -6.67 8.93
N VAL A 31 13.05 -5.54 8.30
CA VAL A 31 14.42 -5.17 7.89
C VAL A 31 14.73 -3.73 8.29
N MET A 32 16.01 -3.40 8.40
CA MET A 32 16.49 -2.03 8.61
C MET A 32 16.93 -1.42 7.29
N GLU A 33 16.20 -0.42 6.81
CA GLU A 33 16.59 0.36 5.64
C GLU A 33 17.42 1.58 6.04
N ILE A 34 18.51 1.84 5.33
CA ILE A 34 19.38 2.99 5.59
C ILE A 34 18.63 4.30 5.33
N GLY A 35 18.88 5.29 6.18
CA GLY A 35 18.25 6.61 6.13
C GLY A 35 16.78 6.61 6.56
N THR A 36 16.22 5.45 6.92
CA THR A 36 14.82 5.30 7.30
C THR A 36 14.70 5.04 8.81
N LYS A 37 13.65 5.58 9.43
CA LYS A 37 13.31 5.26 10.82
C LYS A 37 12.86 3.80 10.94
N THR A 38 13.46 3.09 11.88
CA THR A 38 13.08 1.74 12.29
C THR A 38 12.75 1.73 13.78
N LYS A 39 11.60 1.15 14.13
CA LYS A 39 11.18 0.99 15.52
C LYS A 39 11.61 -0.39 16.03
N LEU A 40 12.34 -0.41 17.13
CA LEU A 40 12.77 -1.61 17.83
C LEU A 40 12.02 -1.77 19.14
N THR A 41 11.43 -2.94 19.35
CA THR A 41 10.70 -3.27 20.57
C THR A 41 11.41 -4.40 21.31
N CYS A 42 11.76 -4.15 22.57
CA CYS A 42 12.36 -5.11 23.49
C CYS A 42 11.28 -5.83 24.31
N ASN A 43 11.03 -7.09 23.96
CA ASN A 43 9.96 -7.90 24.51
C ASN A 43 10.43 -8.73 25.70
N TYR A 44 10.45 -8.09 26.87
CA TYR A 44 10.64 -8.76 28.14
C TYR A 44 9.35 -8.86 28.95
N VAL A 45 9.29 -9.91 29.77
CA VAL A 45 8.28 -10.16 30.80
C VAL A 45 8.97 -10.11 32.14
N ARG A 46 8.44 -9.26 33.02
CA ARG A 46 8.90 -9.12 34.41
C ARG A 46 7.90 -9.73 35.38
N PHE A 47 8.38 -10.15 36.54
CA PHE A 47 7.52 -10.50 37.65
C PHE A 47 6.84 -9.25 38.24
N ARG A 48 5.69 -9.42 38.89
CA ARG A 48 4.92 -8.28 39.44
C ARG A 48 5.73 -7.46 40.45
N THR A 49 6.60 -8.11 41.22
CA THR A 49 7.45 -7.45 42.24
C THR A 49 8.81 -6.98 41.70
N GLU A 50 9.06 -7.12 40.40
CA GLU A 50 10.25 -6.60 39.73
C GLU A 50 9.98 -5.20 39.19
N SER A 51 10.88 -4.27 39.48
CA SER A 51 10.94 -2.95 38.86
C SER A 51 12.13 -2.88 37.90
N ILE A 52 11.88 -2.38 36.69
CA ILE A 52 12.95 -2.17 35.72
C ILE A 52 13.72 -0.92 36.12
N ARG A 53 15.05 -1.03 36.16
CA ARG A 53 15.92 0.09 36.52
C ARG A 53 16.61 0.69 35.31
N HIS A 54 17.00 -0.16 34.38
CA HIS A 54 17.91 0.19 33.32
C HIS A 54 17.66 -0.69 32.10
N ILE A 55 17.68 -0.06 30.92
CA ILE A 55 17.59 -0.71 29.62
C ILE A 55 18.73 -0.18 28.76
N ALA A 56 19.52 -1.06 28.18
CA ALA A 56 20.59 -0.71 27.26
C ALA A 56 20.42 -1.42 25.92
N TRP A 57 20.71 -0.69 24.85
CA TRP A 57 20.74 -1.25 23.50
C TRP A 57 22.14 -1.24 22.93
N ARG A 58 22.52 -2.38 22.35
CA ARG A 58 23.85 -2.62 21.82
C ARG A 58 23.74 -3.15 20.39
N PHE A 59 24.74 -2.87 19.59
CA PHE A 59 24.91 -3.45 18.26
C PHE A 59 26.19 -4.28 18.22
N GLU A 60 26.22 -5.25 17.32
CA GLU A 60 27.40 -6.03 16.98
C GLU A 60 27.37 -6.37 15.48
N TYR A 61 28.45 -6.08 14.75
CA TYR A 61 28.63 -6.51 13.35
C TYR A 61 30.12 -6.66 13.05
N ASN A 62 30.52 -7.68 12.29
CA ASN A 62 31.91 -7.92 11.88
C ASN A 62 32.94 -7.79 13.04
N GLY A 63 32.58 -8.20 14.26
CA GLY A 63 33.42 -8.09 15.46
C GLY A 63 33.48 -6.71 16.12
N VAL A 64 32.84 -5.68 15.54
CA VAL A 64 32.65 -4.37 16.16
C VAL A 64 31.39 -4.41 17.00
N ALA A 65 31.50 -4.13 18.29
CA ALA A 65 30.37 -4.06 19.21
C ALA A 65 30.36 -2.74 19.98
N GLY A 66 29.17 -2.21 20.26
CA GLY A 66 29.01 -0.95 20.97
C GLY A 66 27.63 -0.81 21.60
N LYS A 67 27.55 -0.09 22.70
CA LYS A 67 26.27 0.34 23.29
C LYS A 67 25.89 1.68 22.65
N PHE A 68 24.74 1.77 22.00
CA PHE A 68 24.28 2.99 21.31
C PHE A 68 23.17 3.73 22.07
N TYR A 69 22.48 3.05 22.99
CA TYR A 69 21.47 3.68 23.82
C TYR A 69 21.46 3.11 25.24
N ASP A 70 21.12 3.98 26.18
CA ASP A 70 21.04 3.67 27.60
C ASP A 70 19.91 4.51 28.23
N TYR A 71 18.98 3.83 28.90
CA TYR A 71 17.83 4.43 29.57
C TYR A 71 17.75 4.02 31.03
N HIS A 72 17.84 5.00 31.94
CA HIS A 72 17.67 4.81 33.37
C HIS A 72 16.25 5.16 33.81
N VAL A 73 15.40 4.14 33.94
CA VAL A 73 13.96 4.26 34.22
C VAL A 73 13.67 5.13 35.45
N ALA A 74 14.42 4.96 36.54
CA ALA A 74 14.18 5.68 37.80
C ALA A 74 14.41 7.20 37.69
N THR A 75 15.25 7.65 36.77
CA THR A 75 15.61 9.07 36.58
C THR A 75 15.02 9.66 35.31
N GLY A 76 14.51 8.81 34.41
CA GLY A 76 14.17 9.19 33.04
C GLY A 76 15.38 9.59 32.19
N ALA A 77 16.62 9.43 32.69
CA ALA A 77 17.81 9.84 31.96
C ALA A 77 18.00 8.96 30.72
N LYS A 78 18.10 9.63 29.56
CA LYS A 78 18.35 9.03 28.25
C LYS A 78 19.76 9.41 27.83
N ASN A 79 20.64 8.43 27.71
CA ASN A 79 22.05 8.62 27.40
C ASN A 79 22.36 7.98 26.03
N PRO A 80 22.05 8.64 24.91
CA PRO A 80 22.47 8.15 23.61
C PRO A 80 24.00 8.20 23.51
N THR A 81 24.60 7.13 22.99
CA THR A 81 26.04 7.13 22.68
C THR A 81 26.19 7.48 21.21
N SER A 82 27.00 8.48 20.90
CA SER A 82 27.17 8.94 19.53
C SER A 82 27.99 7.94 18.72
N TYR A 83 27.38 7.35 17.70
CA TYR A 83 28.06 6.68 16.60
C TYR A 83 27.62 7.36 15.32
N SER A 84 28.57 7.61 14.41
CA SER A 84 28.25 8.31 13.15
C SER A 84 27.24 7.55 12.28
N PHE A 85 27.11 6.24 12.46
CA PHE A 85 26.26 5.38 11.65
C PHE A 85 24.91 5.02 12.28
N ILE A 86 24.66 5.37 13.56
CA ILE A 86 23.36 5.17 14.23
C ILE A 86 22.92 6.49 14.84
N THR A 87 21.77 6.99 14.41
CA THR A 87 21.11 8.16 14.99
C THR A 87 19.87 7.74 15.75
N ILE A 88 19.64 8.34 16.91
CA ILE A 88 18.36 8.27 17.61
C ILE A 88 17.66 9.61 17.34
N PRO A 89 16.56 9.63 16.57
CA PRO A 89 15.90 10.88 16.20
C PRO A 89 15.31 11.58 17.42
N GLU A 90 15.38 12.91 17.46
CA GLU A 90 14.87 13.72 18.58
C GLU A 90 13.34 13.60 18.75
N ASP A 91 12.64 13.44 17.63
CA ASP A 91 11.19 13.24 17.56
C ASP A 91 10.76 11.77 17.65
N GLY A 92 11.71 10.86 17.92
CA GLY A 92 11.43 9.43 17.96
C GLY A 92 10.68 8.97 19.21
N GLU A 93 9.88 7.91 19.06
CA GLU A 93 9.27 7.23 20.20
C GLU A 93 10.36 6.49 21.01
N ILE A 94 10.55 6.91 22.26
CA ILE A 94 11.54 6.32 23.15
C ILE A 94 10.91 6.09 24.52
N ASN A 95 10.61 4.81 24.78
CA ASN A 95 9.85 4.31 25.92
C ASN A 95 10.67 3.22 26.64
N GLU A 96 10.13 2.63 27.72
CA GLU A 96 10.80 1.50 28.42
C GLU A 96 11.04 0.27 27.52
N LYS A 97 10.22 0.10 26.49
CA LYS A 97 10.31 -1.08 25.61
C LYS A 97 10.70 -0.74 24.19
N GLU A 98 10.58 0.51 23.78
CA GLU A 98 10.60 0.89 22.37
C GLU A 98 11.63 1.97 22.15
N ILE A 99 12.37 1.84 21.05
CA ILE A 99 13.31 2.86 20.59
C ILE A 99 13.22 2.98 19.07
N GLU A 100 13.18 4.21 18.58
CA GLU A 100 13.39 4.48 17.15
C GLU A 100 14.85 4.80 16.87
N ILE A 101 15.38 4.22 15.78
CA ILE A 101 16.72 4.49 15.29
C ILE A 101 16.71 4.73 13.79
N ILE A 102 17.76 5.40 13.30
CA ILE A 102 18.09 5.55 11.88
C ILE A 102 19.52 5.05 11.69
N LEU A 103 19.71 4.11 10.77
CA LEU A 103 21.05 3.76 10.31
C LEU A 103 21.46 4.74 9.21
N ASN A 104 22.55 5.48 9.41
CA ASN A 104 23.00 6.48 8.43
C ASN A 104 23.88 5.87 7.32
N ASP A 105 24.59 4.78 7.62
CA ASP A 105 25.55 4.15 6.72
C ASP A 105 25.36 2.64 6.66
N PHE A 106 25.64 2.04 5.50
CA PHE A 106 25.76 0.59 5.36
C PHE A 106 27.09 0.10 5.93
N ARG A 107 27.03 -0.73 6.97
CA ARG A 107 28.23 -1.31 7.62
C ARG A 107 28.37 -2.80 7.40
N ALA A 108 27.25 -3.52 7.43
CA ALA A 108 27.17 -4.96 7.21
C ALA A 108 25.74 -5.32 6.77
N PRO A 109 25.55 -6.41 6.01
CA PRO A 109 24.21 -6.89 5.63
C PRO A 109 23.43 -7.45 6.83
N GLU A 110 24.13 -7.85 7.88
CA GLU A 110 23.54 -8.36 9.12
C GLU A 110 24.15 -7.61 10.31
N ILE A 111 23.28 -7.10 11.19
CA ILE A 111 23.69 -6.49 12.46
C ILE A 111 22.97 -7.23 13.59
N LYS A 112 23.72 -7.67 14.58
CA LYS A 112 23.13 -8.21 15.81
C LYS A 112 22.77 -7.06 16.73
N ILE A 113 21.49 -6.94 17.06
CA ILE A 113 20.99 -5.98 18.03
C ILE A 113 20.75 -6.72 19.33
N THR A 114 21.20 -6.16 20.44
CA THR A 114 21.03 -6.71 21.78
C THR A 114 20.25 -5.72 22.63
N CYS A 115 19.18 -6.18 23.26
CA CYS A 115 18.52 -5.47 24.35
C CYS A 115 18.92 -6.11 25.68
N GLU A 116 19.50 -5.29 26.56
CA GLU A 116 19.85 -5.65 27.92
C GLU A 116 18.89 -4.95 28.88
N VAL A 117 18.25 -5.72 29.76
CA VAL A 117 17.25 -5.25 30.72
C VAL A 117 17.71 -5.62 32.10
N ASP A 118 17.72 -4.62 32.97
CA ASP A 118 18.09 -4.75 34.35
C ASP A 118 16.92 -4.46 35.28
N ALA A 119 16.63 -5.41 36.16
CA ALA A 119 15.49 -5.39 37.06
C ALA A 119 15.92 -5.61 38.51
N LEU A 120 15.20 -4.97 39.41
CA LEU A 120 15.34 -5.11 40.85
C LEU A 120 14.08 -5.74 41.43
N ARG A 121 14.26 -6.77 42.22
CA ARG A 121 13.18 -7.44 42.94
C ARG A 121 13.35 -7.24 44.44
N ASP A 122 12.34 -6.68 45.08
CA ASP A 122 12.21 -6.81 46.54
C ASP A 122 11.53 -8.15 46.83
N ASN A 123 12.19 -8.98 47.63
CA ASN A 123 11.63 -10.26 48.07
C ASN A 123 10.68 -10.13 49.27
N GLY A 124 10.39 -8.91 49.73
CA GLY A 124 9.48 -8.61 50.84
C GLY A 124 10.12 -8.75 52.23
N TYR A 125 11.40 -9.15 52.29
CA TYR A 125 12.18 -9.28 53.52
C TYR A 125 13.35 -8.28 53.57
N GLY A 126 13.30 -7.21 52.76
CA GLY A 126 14.31 -6.17 52.70
C GLY A 126 15.61 -6.58 51.98
N LYS A 127 15.64 -7.74 51.33
CA LYS A 127 16.76 -8.14 50.47
C LYS A 127 16.39 -7.85 49.02
N LEU A 128 17.09 -6.88 48.43
CA LEU A 128 16.97 -6.55 47.02
C LEU A 128 17.77 -7.56 46.19
N HIS A 129 17.13 -8.18 45.21
CA HIS A 129 17.75 -9.07 44.25
C HIS A 129 17.87 -8.36 42.91
N HIS A 130 19.07 -8.35 42.35
CA HIS A 130 19.35 -7.79 41.03
C HIS A 130 19.21 -8.88 39.96
N SER A 131 18.60 -8.58 38.83
CA SER A 131 18.49 -9.49 37.71
C SER A 131 18.72 -8.74 36.41
N THR A 132 19.86 -8.99 35.79
CA THR A 132 20.20 -8.48 34.47
C THR A 132 20.04 -9.62 33.45
N LYS A 133 19.33 -9.35 32.37
CA LYS A 133 19.10 -10.29 31.27
C LYS A 133 19.34 -9.58 29.95
N GLU A 134 19.92 -10.30 29.01
CA GLU A 134 20.09 -9.83 27.64
C GLU A 134 19.45 -10.82 26.67
N ALA A 135 18.98 -10.29 25.56
CA ALA A 135 18.59 -11.07 24.40
C ALA A 135 18.96 -10.29 23.14
N HIS A 136 19.14 -11.02 22.06
CA HIS A 136 19.62 -10.46 20.81
C HIS A 136 18.87 -11.06 19.62
N GLU A 137 18.84 -10.28 18.54
CA GLU A 137 18.27 -10.67 17.26
C GLU A 137 19.23 -10.23 16.15
N VAL A 138 19.39 -11.06 15.12
CA VAL A 138 20.17 -10.70 13.93
C VAL A 138 19.22 -10.04 12.93
N VAL A 139 19.47 -8.78 12.62
CA VAL A 139 18.62 -8.00 11.73
C VAL A 139 19.31 -7.80 10.38
N THR A 140 18.54 -7.94 9.31
CA THR A 140 19.01 -7.66 7.96
C THR A 140 18.98 -6.16 7.72
N VAL A 141 20.12 -5.61 7.29
CA VAL A 141 20.27 -4.21 6.89
C VAL A 141 20.30 -4.12 5.38
N VAL A 142 19.58 -3.14 4.84
CA VAL A 142 19.41 -2.95 3.40
C VAL A 142 19.76 -1.51 3.04
N ASP A 143 20.65 -1.36 2.06
CA ASP A 143 20.85 -0.11 1.34
C ASP A 143 19.93 -0.07 0.12
N THR A 144 19.09 0.96 0.04
CA THR A 144 18.09 1.16 -1.01
C THR A 144 18.27 2.46 -1.77
N ALA A 145 19.37 3.20 -1.56
CA ALA A 145 19.56 4.54 -2.12
C ALA A 145 19.39 4.59 -3.65
N ASP A 146 19.93 3.59 -4.35
CA ASP A 146 19.85 3.46 -5.81
C ASP A 146 18.94 2.29 -6.25
N TRP A 147 18.08 1.80 -5.34
CA TRP A 147 17.29 0.61 -5.62
C TRP A 147 16.17 0.88 -6.63
N SER A 148 16.05 -0.01 -7.62
CA SER A 148 14.93 -0.03 -8.55
C SER A 148 14.52 -1.45 -8.91
N ILE A 149 13.22 -1.64 -9.14
CA ILE A 149 12.64 -2.90 -9.59
C ILE A 149 11.79 -2.66 -10.83
N LYS A 150 12.00 -3.48 -11.86
CA LYS A 150 11.26 -3.40 -13.12
C LYS A 150 10.91 -4.78 -13.63
N ILE A 151 9.66 -4.94 -14.05
CA ILE A 151 9.19 -6.10 -14.80
C ILE A 151 8.91 -5.69 -16.26
N SER A 152 9.31 -6.54 -17.20
CA SER A 152 9.05 -6.35 -18.63
C SER A 152 8.81 -7.68 -19.33
N PRO A 153 7.97 -7.73 -20.37
CA PRO A 153 7.88 -8.90 -21.23
C PRO A 153 9.21 -9.07 -22.00
N GLU A 154 9.48 -10.28 -22.47
CA GLU A 154 10.56 -10.50 -23.43
C GLU A 154 10.34 -9.67 -24.72
N PRO A 155 11.41 -9.26 -25.43
CA PRO A 155 11.32 -8.35 -26.56
C PRO A 155 10.45 -8.88 -27.72
N GLU A 156 10.27 -10.20 -27.82
CA GLU A 156 9.40 -10.84 -28.81
C GLU A 156 7.90 -10.67 -28.47
N HIS A 157 7.57 -10.45 -27.19
CA HIS A 157 6.20 -10.31 -26.72
C HIS A 157 5.78 -8.83 -26.68
N LYS A 158 4.81 -8.47 -27.53
CA LYS A 158 4.08 -7.20 -27.39
C LYS A 158 3.27 -7.24 -26.09
N ARG A 159 2.90 -6.08 -25.53
CA ARG A 159 1.98 -5.97 -24.37
C ARG A 159 0.54 -6.47 -24.63
N ARG A 160 0.32 -7.15 -25.76
CA ARG A 160 -0.97 -7.62 -26.24
C ARG A 160 -0.88 -9.12 -26.49
N ILE A 161 -1.80 -9.86 -25.92
CA ILE A 161 -1.91 -11.32 -26.09
C ILE A 161 -2.88 -11.57 -27.24
N GLU A 162 -2.42 -12.25 -28.29
CA GLU A 162 -3.22 -12.51 -29.49
C GLU A 162 -3.93 -13.87 -29.41
N ARG A 163 -3.29 -14.88 -28.81
CA ARG A 163 -3.87 -16.23 -28.68
C ARG A 163 -3.74 -16.80 -27.26
N ASN A 164 -4.64 -17.73 -26.90
CA ASN A 164 -4.67 -18.34 -25.56
C ASN A 164 -3.62 -19.45 -25.36
N ASP A 165 -3.09 -19.98 -26.45
CA ASP A 165 -2.05 -21.00 -26.50
C ASP A 165 -0.63 -20.43 -26.61
N GLU A 166 -0.50 -19.09 -26.63
CA GLU A 166 0.80 -18.43 -26.61
C GLU A 166 1.47 -18.59 -25.24
N SER A 167 2.74 -18.99 -25.25
CA SER A 167 3.59 -18.90 -24.06
C SER A 167 4.01 -17.45 -23.85
N LEU A 168 3.94 -16.97 -22.62
CA LEU A 168 4.35 -15.61 -22.25
C LEU A 168 5.61 -15.66 -21.39
N SER A 169 6.69 -15.04 -21.87
CA SER A 169 7.94 -14.88 -21.11
C SER A 169 8.09 -13.44 -20.63
N PHE A 170 8.58 -13.27 -19.41
CA PHE A 170 8.82 -11.97 -18.80
C PHE A 170 10.02 -12.02 -17.86
N LYS A 171 10.72 -10.89 -17.76
CA LYS A 171 11.90 -10.72 -16.93
C LYS A 171 11.60 -9.66 -15.86
N CYS A 172 11.93 -9.98 -14.61
CA CYS A 172 11.99 -9.03 -13.53
C CYS A 172 13.43 -8.78 -13.14
N ILE A 173 13.78 -7.49 -13.01
CA ILE A 173 15.12 -7.03 -12.73
C ILE A 173 15.05 -6.16 -11.48
N SER A 174 15.86 -6.49 -10.49
CA SER A 174 16.10 -5.65 -9.32
C SER A 174 17.57 -5.22 -9.31
N LYS A 175 17.81 -3.91 -9.26
CA LYS A 175 19.17 -3.33 -9.25
C LYS A 175 19.37 -2.42 -8.06
N GLY A 176 20.59 -2.35 -7.55
CA GLY A 176 21.04 -1.29 -6.63
C GLY A 176 20.69 -1.50 -5.16
N ALA A 177 20.04 -2.61 -4.79
CA ALA A 177 19.85 -2.97 -3.39
C ALA A 177 21.02 -3.83 -2.88
N ARG A 178 21.51 -3.52 -1.67
CA ARG A 178 22.58 -4.27 -1.00
C ARG A 178 22.17 -4.68 0.42
N PRO A 179 22.17 -5.98 0.75
CA PRO A 179 22.36 -7.13 -0.15
C PRO A 179 21.22 -7.21 -1.20
N PRO A 180 21.37 -7.99 -2.27
CA PRO A 180 20.30 -8.14 -3.25
C PRO A 180 19.06 -8.88 -2.69
N PRO A 181 17.81 -8.46 -3.00
CA PRO A 181 16.60 -9.07 -2.48
C PRO A 181 16.22 -10.35 -3.24
N ALA A 182 15.48 -11.24 -2.57
CA ALA A 182 14.83 -12.36 -3.24
C ALA A 182 13.68 -11.86 -4.10
N LEU A 183 13.60 -12.29 -5.37
CA LEU A 183 12.51 -11.93 -6.26
C LEU A 183 11.48 -13.05 -6.36
N SER A 184 10.20 -12.69 -6.45
CA SER A 184 9.11 -13.63 -6.65
C SER A 184 8.02 -13.03 -7.54
N PHE A 185 7.29 -13.88 -8.24
CA PHE A 185 6.16 -13.49 -9.08
C PHE A 185 4.83 -13.86 -8.43
N SER A 186 3.82 -13.04 -8.62
CA SER A 186 2.44 -13.42 -8.33
C SER A 186 1.48 -13.07 -9.46
N ILE A 187 0.48 -13.91 -9.66
CA ILE A 187 -0.67 -13.64 -10.52
C ILE A 187 -1.91 -13.81 -9.65
N LYS A 188 -2.82 -12.82 -9.65
CA LYS A 188 -4.03 -12.81 -8.80
C LYS A 188 -3.76 -13.08 -7.30
N GLY A 189 -2.57 -12.69 -6.81
CA GLY A 189 -2.15 -12.89 -5.43
C GLY A 189 -1.61 -14.28 -5.10
N GLN A 190 -1.61 -15.22 -6.05
CA GLN A 190 -0.99 -16.54 -5.90
C GLN A 190 0.45 -16.51 -6.41
N ASN A 191 1.36 -17.21 -5.73
CA ASN A 191 2.75 -17.27 -6.14
C ASN A 191 2.87 -18.08 -7.43
N LEU A 192 3.67 -17.59 -8.38
CA LEU A 192 3.84 -18.25 -9.68
C LEU A 192 4.40 -19.68 -9.54
N SER A 193 5.20 -19.94 -8.50
CA SER A 193 5.72 -21.29 -8.22
C SER A 193 4.64 -22.32 -7.86
N GLU A 194 3.44 -21.89 -7.47
CA GLU A 194 2.31 -22.78 -7.18
C GLU A 194 1.64 -23.31 -8.45
N PHE A 195 1.98 -22.74 -9.62
CA PHE A 195 1.47 -23.14 -10.92
C PHE A 195 2.43 -24.11 -11.63
N GLU A 196 2.79 -25.22 -10.98
CA GLU A 196 3.87 -26.14 -11.43
C GLU A 196 3.74 -26.63 -12.89
N GLU A 197 2.52 -26.80 -13.39
CA GLU A 197 2.27 -27.23 -14.79
C GLU A 197 2.26 -26.07 -15.80
N LEU A 198 2.00 -24.85 -15.34
CA LEU A 198 1.75 -23.69 -16.19
C LEU A 198 2.89 -22.68 -16.20
N ALA A 199 3.83 -22.77 -15.24
CA ALA A 199 4.86 -21.77 -15.09
C ALA A 199 6.25 -22.34 -14.77
N VAL A 200 7.28 -21.66 -15.29
CA VAL A 200 8.68 -21.92 -14.95
C VAL A 200 9.31 -20.62 -14.46
N VAL A 201 10.03 -20.69 -13.33
CA VAL A 201 10.77 -19.55 -12.78
C VAL A 201 12.26 -19.89 -12.79
N ARG A 202 13.07 -19.06 -13.47
CA ARG A 202 14.52 -19.21 -13.53
C ARG A 202 15.18 -18.01 -12.88
N HIS A 203 16.12 -18.30 -11.98
CA HIS A 203 16.91 -17.27 -11.30
C HIS A 203 18.25 -17.15 -12.03
N SER A 204 18.60 -15.92 -12.40
CA SER A 204 19.89 -15.58 -13.01
C SER A 204 20.52 -14.42 -12.25
N TYR A 205 21.81 -14.56 -11.95
CA TYR A 205 22.59 -13.50 -11.32
C TYR A 205 23.47 -12.87 -12.40
N GLU A 206 23.14 -11.64 -12.80
CA GLU A 206 23.84 -10.93 -13.87
C GLU A 206 25.05 -10.17 -13.29
N SER A 207 24.95 -9.66 -12.05
CA SER A 207 26.07 -9.10 -11.29
C SER A 207 25.81 -9.13 -9.77
N GLN A 208 26.76 -8.67 -8.95
CA GLN A 208 26.59 -8.59 -7.49
C GLN A 208 25.47 -7.64 -7.04
N ASP A 209 25.12 -6.64 -7.85
CA ASP A 209 24.10 -5.62 -7.52
C ASP A 209 22.83 -5.75 -8.38
N GLU A 210 22.73 -6.81 -9.19
CA GLU A 210 21.62 -7.04 -10.12
C GLU A 210 21.15 -8.49 -10.07
N ILE A 211 19.90 -8.67 -9.63
CA ILE A 211 19.19 -9.94 -9.70
C ILE A 211 18.18 -9.89 -10.82
N VAL A 212 18.18 -10.98 -11.59
CA VAL A 212 17.23 -11.23 -12.66
C VAL A 212 16.46 -12.50 -12.35
N VAL A 213 15.14 -12.40 -12.40
CA VAL A 213 14.29 -13.59 -12.40
C VAL A 213 13.42 -13.57 -13.64
N GLU A 214 13.46 -14.68 -14.37
CA GLU A 214 12.67 -14.91 -15.57
C GLU A 214 11.49 -15.80 -15.20
N GLY A 215 10.30 -15.36 -15.59
CA GLY A 215 9.08 -16.13 -15.48
C GLY A 215 8.57 -16.47 -16.88
N GLN A 216 8.14 -17.71 -17.06
CA GLN A 216 7.49 -18.18 -18.27
C GLN A 216 6.14 -18.77 -17.89
N LEU A 217 5.09 -18.37 -18.60
CA LEU A 217 3.78 -19.03 -18.59
C LEU A 217 3.67 -19.87 -19.85
N ASN A 218 3.57 -21.18 -19.70
CA ASN A 218 3.48 -22.13 -20.82
C ASN A 218 2.12 -22.07 -21.52
N LYS A 219 1.06 -21.69 -20.79
CA LYS A 219 -0.30 -21.62 -21.30
C LYS A 219 -1.09 -20.54 -20.58
N LEU A 220 -1.81 -19.72 -21.36
CA LEU A 220 -2.63 -18.63 -20.84
C LEU A 220 -4.07 -19.08 -20.71
N THR A 221 -4.42 -19.57 -19.52
CA THR A 221 -5.79 -20.01 -19.23
C THR A 221 -6.68 -18.81 -18.84
N PRO A 222 -8.00 -18.82 -19.17
CA PRO A 222 -8.88 -17.68 -18.92
C PRO A 222 -8.96 -17.24 -17.45
N ASP A 223 -8.77 -18.17 -16.52
CA ASP A 223 -8.74 -17.95 -15.07
C ASP A 223 -7.53 -17.14 -14.61
N LEU A 224 -6.50 -16.92 -15.43
CA LEU A 224 -5.39 -16.00 -15.12
C LEU A 224 -5.78 -14.53 -15.35
N PHE A 225 -6.85 -14.26 -16.09
CA PHE A 225 -7.26 -12.91 -16.49
C PHE A 225 -8.32 -12.32 -15.56
N GLU A 226 -8.23 -11.02 -15.30
CA GLU A 226 -9.18 -10.19 -14.59
C GLU A 226 -10.12 -9.46 -15.56
N ASN A 227 -11.17 -8.83 -15.03
CA ASN A 227 -12.12 -8.00 -15.77
C ASN A 227 -12.76 -8.71 -16.98
N GLY A 228 -13.30 -9.91 -16.77
CA GLY A 228 -13.98 -10.64 -17.84
C GLY A 228 -13.04 -11.17 -18.92
N ASN A 229 -11.88 -11.67 -18.52
CA ASN A 229 -10.85 -12.28 -19.38
C ASN A 229 -10.06 -11.31 -20.28
N LEU A 230 -9.97 -10.03 -19.91
CA LEU A 230 -9.33 -9.01 -20.73
C LEU A 230 -7.95 -8.58 -20.24
N ARG A 231 -7.68 -8.72 -18.93
CA ARG A 231 -6.50 -8.12 -18.30
C ARG A 231 -5.71 -9.16 -17.52
N LEU A 232 -4.46 -9.41 -17.91
CA LEU A 232 -3.52 -10.21 -17.11
C LEU A 232 -2.58 -9.27 -16.38
N VAL A 233 -2.48 -9.42 -15.05
CA VAL A 233 -1.59 -8.62 -14.20
C VAL A 233 -0.58 -9.55 -13.53
N ILE A 234 0.69 -9.36 -13.86
CA ILE A 234 1.81 -10.10 -13.28
C ILE A 234 2.55 -9.15 -12.36
N LYS A 235 2.73 -9.52 -11.10
CA LYS A 235 3.44 -8.70 -10.12
C LYS A 235 4.76 -9.36 -9.78
N CYS A 236 5.84 -8.59 -9.78
CA CYS A 236 7.13 -8.99 -9.24
C CYS A 236 7.35 -8.29 -7.90
N TYR A 237 7.76 -9.05 -6.89
CA TYR A 237 8.09 -8.55 -5.55
C TYR A 237 9.57 -8.76 -5.26
N ALA A 238 10.19 -7.76 -4.64
CA ALA A 238 11.47 -7.89 -3.96
C ALA A 238 11.24 -8.09 -2.46
N LYS A 239 11.85 -9.12 -1.86
CA LYS A 239 11.63 -9.52 -0.48
C LYS A 239 12.93 -9.83 0.28
N TYR A 240 12.88 -9.63 1.59
CA TYR A 240 13.85 -10.16 2.56
C TYR A 240 13.10 -10.95 3.62
N GLY A 241 13.20 -12.27 3.57
CA GLY A 241 12.31 -13.14 4.33
C GLY A 241 10.85 -12.84 3.98
N ASP A 242 10.06 -12.49 4.99
CA ASP A 242 8.64 -12.17 4.85
C ASP A 242 8.37 -10.70 4.50
N SER A 243 9.37 -9.82 4.64
CA SER A 243 9.23 -8.38 4.37
C SER A 243 9.31 -8.07 2.88
N VAL A 244 8.36 -7.27 2.39
CA VAL A 244 8.33 -6.80 1.00
C VAL A 244 9.01 -5.43 0.93
N LEU A 245 10.15 -5.37 0.23
CA LEU A 245 10.87 -4.13 -0.06
C LEU A 245 10.09 -3.26 -1.06
N GLY A 246 9.51 -3.91 -2.07
CA GLY A 246 8.53 -3.30 -2.95
C GLY A 246 8.19 -4.18 -4.14
N LYS A 247 7.49 -3.60 -5.11
CA LYS A 247 6.88 -4.36 -6.21
C LYS A 247 6.85 -3.60 -7.53
N SER A 248 6.80 -4.35 -8.61
CA SER A 248 6.60 -3.86 -9.97
C SER A 248 5.50 -4.68 -10.65
N GLU A 249 4.71 -4.07 -11.53
CA GLU A 249 3.54 -4.73 -12.14
C GLU A 249 3.63 -4.65 -13.67
N LEU A 250 3.39 -5.79 -14.33
CA LEU A 250 3.26 -5.93 -15.77
C LEU A 250 1.79 -6.21 -16.10
N GLU A 251 1.20 -5.31 -16.88
CA GLU A 251 -0.15 -5.46 -17.38
C GLU A 251 -0.14 -5.84 -18.86
N MET A 252 -0.87 -6.90 -19.19
CA MET A 252 -1.08 -7.39 -20.54
C MET A 252 -2.56 -7.35 -20.87
N ILE A 253 -2.90 -6.88 -22.07
CA ILE A 253 -4.29 -6.79 -22.54
C ILE A 253 -4.51 -7.88 -23.58
N ARG A 254 -5.59 -8.64 -23.41
CA ARG A 254 -6.02 -9.60 -24.43
C ARG A 254 -6.58 -8.84 -25.63
N ALA A 255 -6.13 -9.15 -26.84
CA ALA A 255 -6.81 -8.67 -28.03
C ALA A 255 -8.24 -9.23 -28.00
N ASN A 256 -9.25 -8.35 -28.08
CA ASN A 256 -10.64 -8.80 -28.26
C ASN A 256 -10.66 -9.78 -29.42
N TYR A 257 -10.91 -11.05 -29.11
CA TYR A 257 -11.29 -12.06 -30.08
C TYR A 257 -12.69 -11.66 -30.53
N MET A 258 -12.79 -10.68 -31.43
CA MET A 258 -13.98 -10.53 -32.25
C MET A 258 -14.05 -11.82 -33.05
N ASP A 259 -14.98 -12.66 -32.61
CA ASP A 259 -15.29 -13.98 -33.11
C ASP A 259 -15.24 -14.01 -34.65
N GLU A 260 -14.25 -14.69 -35.22
CA GLU A 260 -14.24 -15.13 -36.63
C GLU A 260 -15.22 -16.30 -36.83
N SER A 261 -16.40 -16.27 -36.19
CA SER A 261 -17.53 -17.13 -36.55
C SER A 261 -18.33 -16.45 -37.65
N ASN A 262 -17.83 -16.61 -38.87
CA ASN A 262 -18.52 -16.27 -40.10
C ASN A 262 -19.63 -17.33 -40.36
N GLU A 263 -20.64 -17.38 -39.48
CA GLU A 263 -21.92 -18.04 -39.76
C GLU A 263 -23.04 -17.08 -39.41
N GLN A 264 -23.70 -16.53 -40.42
CA GLN A 264 -24.91 -15.74 -40.27
C GLN A 264 -25.99 -16.55 -39.53
N PRO A 265 -26.55 -16.06 -38.41
CA PRO A 265 -27.85 -16.50 -37.96
C PRO A 265 -28.89 -15.45 -38.31
N SER A 266 -29.92 -15.93 -38.99
CA SER A 266 -31.18 -15.26 -39.26
C SER A 266 -31.76 -14.53 -38.03
N TYR A 267 -32.25 -13.33 -38.28
CA TYR A 267 -33.16 -12.55 -37.45
C TYR A 267 -34.06 -13.39 -36.52
N GLN A 268 -33.86 -13.27 -35.21
CA GLN A 268 -34.95 -13.28 -34.24
C GLN A 268 -34.77 -12.20 -33.17
N ARG A 269 -35.68 -11.23 -33.21
CA ARG A 269 -35.90 -10.24 -32.14
C ARG A 269 -36.24 -10.95 -30.83
N ARG A 270 -35.43 -10.74 -29.79
CA ARG A 270 -35.89 -10.64 -28.39
C ARG A 270 -34.82 -9.99 -27.49
N GLY A 271 -34.96 -8.68 -27.31
CA GLY A 271 -34.91 -7.95 -26.04
C GLY A 271 -33.69 -8.01 -25.11
N LYS A 272 -33.19 -6.81 -24.78
CA LYS A 272 -32.44 -6.37 -23.59
C LYS A 272 -30.91 -6.55 -23.59
N ASP A 273 -30.27 -5.67 -24.38
CA ASP A 273 -29.14 -4.80 -24.02
C ASP A 273 -28.29 -5.22 -22.80
N ALA A 274 -27.24 -6.00 -23.06
CA ALA A 274 -26.05 -6.01 -22.22
C ALA A 274 -25.10 -4.91 -22.73
N ALA A 275 -25.43 -3.65 -22.42
CA ALA A 275 -24.49 -2.55 -22.58
C ALA A 275 -23.34 -2.76 -21.61
N TYR A 276 -22.13 -2.93 -22.15
CA TYR A 276 -20.87 -2.95 -21.42
C TYR A 276 -20.79 -1.68 -20.55
N ASP A 277 -20.85 -1.87 -19.24
CA ASP A 277 -21.10 -0.81 -18.25
C ASP A 277 -19.81 -0.03 -17.98
N GLU A 278 -19.31 0.71 -18.98
CA GLU A 278 -18.18 1.66 -18.83
C GLU A 278 -18.40 2.60 -17.63
N ASP A 279 -19.66 2.92 -17.35
CA ASP A 279 -20.10 3.69 -16.18
C ASP A 279 -19.67 3.03 -14.86
N LYS A 280 -19.70 1.70 -14.73
CA LYS A 280 -19.23 0.99 -13.52
C LYS A 280 -17.71 1.02 -13.37
N VAL A 281 -16.97 1.03 -14.47
CA VAL A 281 -15.50 1.16 -14.42
C VAL A 281 -15.09 2.58 -14.00
N LEU A 282 -15.82 3.58 -14.49
CA LEU A 282 -15.66 4.98 -14.10
C LEU A 282 -16.11 5.22 -12.64
N GLU A 283 -17.18 4.57 -12.19
CA GLU A 283 -17.65 4.58 -10.80
C GLU A 283 -16.63 3.93 -9.85
N LYS A 284 -15.96 2.85 -10.28
CA LYS A 284 -14.89 2.23 -9.49
C LYS A 284 -13.64 3.12 -9.42
N ARG A 285 -13.23 3.76 -10.52
CA ARG A 285 -12.17 4.79 -10.49
C ARG A 285 -12.58 6.00 -9.64
N PHE A 286 -13.86 6.35 -9.61
CA PHE A 286 -14.39 7.39 -8.73
C PHE A 286 -14.15 7.03 -7.27
N LEU A 287 -14.51 5.82 -6.83
CA LEU A 287 -14.25 5.36 -5.45
C LEU A 287 -12.76 5.42 -5.07
N ASP A 288 -11.86 5.08 -5.99
CA ASP A 288 -10.41 5.13 -5.74
C ASP A 288 -9.85 6.57 -5.65
N VAL A 289 -10.43 7.53 -6.39
CA VAL A 289 -9.98 8.94 -6.39
C VAL A 289 -10.66 9.75 -5.28
N SER A 290 -11.91 9.41 -4.95
CA SER A 290 -12.70 10.08 -3.91
C SER A 290 -12.35 9.65 -2.51
N ASP A 291 -11.55 8.60 -2.33
CA ASP A 291 -10.90 8.28 -1.05
C ASP A 291 -9.75 9.29 -0.79
N PRO A 292 -9.94 10.26 0.12
CA PRO A 292 -8.92 11.26 0.41
C PRO A 292 -7.64 10.62 0.98
N ALA A 293 -7.69 9.40 1.52
CA ALA A 293 -6.49 8.70 1.98
C ALA A 293 -5.59 8.19 0.83
N ARG A 294 -6.10 8.11 -0.40
CA ARG A 294 -5.38 7.54 -1.56
C ARG A 294 -4.93 8.57 -2.59
N SER A 295 -5.60 9.71 -2.67
CA SER A 295 -5.24 10.81 -3.58
C SER A 295 -4.30 11.80 -2.90
N VAL A 296 -2.99 11.52 -2.97
CA VAL A 296 -1.93 12.39 -2.41
C VAL A 296 -1.66 13.56 -3.36
N HIS A 297 -2.03 14.78 -2.97
CA HIS A 297 -1.55 16.00 -3.64
C HIS A 297 -0.29 16.48 -2.90
N PRO A 298 0.90 16.53 -3.53
CA PRO A 298 2.17 16.71 -2.82
C PRO A 298 2.42 18.11 -2.21
N THR A 299 1.43 19.02 -2.18
CA THR A 299 1.65 20.43 -1.81
C THR A 299 0.52 21.11 -1.02
N MET A 300 -0.57 20.43 -0.62
CA MET A 300 -1.66 21.06 0.16
C MET A 300 -2.14 20.19 1.33
N SER A 301 -2.36 20.81 2.50
CA SER A 301 -2.92 20.15 3.69
C SER A 301 -4.39 19.72 3.46
N TYR A 302 -4.71 18.50 3.88
CA TYR A 302 -6.04 17.86 3.80
C TYR A 302 -7.15 18.63 4.53
N ASP A 303 -6.80 19.56 5.43
CA ASP A 303 -7.79 20.26 6.25
C ASP A 303 -8.67 21.26 5.48
N SER A 304 -8.40 21.52 4.19
CA SER A 304 -9.04 22.61 3.43
C SER A 304 -10.25 22.19 2.57
N PHE A 305 -10.58 20.89 2.46
CA PHE A 305 -11.56 20.39 1.49
C PHE A 305 -12.69 19.57 2.12
N ASP A 306 -13.89 19.67 1.55
CA ASP A 306 -15.15 19.15 2.11
C ASP A 306 -15.84 18.12 1.19
N GLY A 307 -15.10 17.56 0.23
CA GLY A 307 -15.57 16.51 -0.68
C GLY A 307 -15.15 16.70 -2.13
N TYR A 308 -15.42 15.67 -2.94
CA TYR A 308 -15.13 15.60 -4.37
C TYR A 308 -16.40 15.30 -5.19
N ALA A 309 -16.41 15.78 -6.43
CA ALA A 309 -17.41 15.40 -7.43
C ALA A 309 -16.71 15.11 -8.76
N ILE A 310 -17.25 14.19 -9.56
CA ILE A 310 -16.77 13.94 -10.93
C ILE A 310 -17.88 14.31 -11.90
N LEU A 311 -17.53 15.12 -12.89
CA LEU A 311 -18.40 15.50 -13.98
C LEU A 311 -17.95 14.78 -15.25
N ILE A 312 -18.80 13.94 -15.80
CA ILE A 312 -18.58 13.23 -17.06
C ILE A 312 -19.48 13.87 -18.09
N ALA A 313 -18.92 14.33 -19.20
CA ALA A 313 -19.66 14.84 -20.33
C ALA A 313 -19.43 13.96 -21.56
N ASP A 314 -20.55 13.54 -22.14
CA ASP A 314 -20.61 12.72 -23.33
C ASP A 314 -21.26 13.51 -24.48
N ASN A 315 -21.01 13.06 -25.72
CA ASN A 315 -21.55 13.65 -26.95
C ASN A 315 -21.14 15.12 -27.17
N LEU A 316 -19.87 15.44 -26.94
CA LEU A 316 -19.34 16.80 -27.09
C LEU A 316 -19.02 17.21 -28.51
N ILE A 317 -18.83 16.23 -29.40
CA ILE A 317 -18.67 16.45 -30.83
C ILE A 317 -19.98 15.99 -31.47
N PRO A 318 -20.89 16.91 -31.81
CA PRO A 318 -22.08 16.54 -32.55
C PRO A 318 -21.65 16.18 -33.98
N ASP A 319 -21.61 14.88 -34.30
CA ASP A 319 -21.58 14.45 -35.71
C ASP A 319 -22.88 14.87 -36.44
N ASN A 320 -23.91 15.30 -35.70
CA ASN A 320 -25.14 15.91 -36.19
C ASN A 320 -25.63 17.00 -35.21
N ASP A 321 -26.06 18.16 -35.73
CA ASP A 321 -26.51 19.37 -35.00
C ASP A 321 -27.66 19.19 -33.97
N TYR A 322 -28.16 17.98 -33.77
CA TYR A 322 -29.31 17.67 -32.91
C TYR A 322 -28.97 16.90 -31.64
N VAL A 323 -27.72 16.52 -31.40
CA VAL A 323 -27.35 15.75 -30.20
C VAL A 323 -27.05 16.69 -29.04
N THR A 324 -27.99 16.80 -28.10
CA THR A 324 -27.75 17.54 -26.85
C THR A 324 -26.71 16.82 -25.98
N PRO A 325 -25.67 17.51 -25.47
CA PRO A 325 -24.67 16.90 -24.60
C PRO A 325 -25.32 16.34 -23.34
N HIS A 326 -24.75 15.25 -22.83
CA HIS A 326 -25.20 14.60 -21.60
C HIS A 326 -24.11 14.73 -20.55
N VAL A 327 -24.51 15.14 -19.36
CA VAL A 327 -23.62 15.33 -18.22
C VAL A 327 -24.06 14.40 -17.09
N THR A 328 -23.15 13.56 -16.63
CA THR A 328 -23.33 12.73 -15.44
C THR A 328 -22.46 13.28 -14.33
N LEU A 329 -23.07 13.63 -13.20
CA LEU A 329 -22.40 14.12 -12.01
C LEU A 329 -22.40 13.01 -10.95
N LEU A 330 -21.21 12.64 -10.50
CA LEU A 330 -20.95 11.62 -9.49
C LEU A 330 -20.42 12.25 -8.19
N GLY A 331 -20.91 11.77 -7.06
CA GLY A 331 -20.52 12.20 -5.71
C GLY A 331 -21.66 12.80 -4.88
N GLU A 332 -21.45 12.84 -3.56
CA GLU A 332 -22.42 13.43 -2.64
C GLU A 332 -22.45 14.96 -2.77
N LEU A 333 -23.49 15.46 -3.45
CA LEU A 333 -23.70 16.91 -3.54
C LEU A 333 -24.46 17.45 -2.33
N PRO A 334 -24.02 18.57 -1.74
CA PRO A 334 -24.76 19.24 -0.68
C PRO A 334 -26.18 19.62 -1.12
N PRO A 335 -27.16 19.64 -0.20
CA PRO A 335 -28.54 19.99 -0.51
C PRO A 335 -28.69 21.32 -1.27
N ARG A 336 -27.88 22.33 -0.93
CA ARG A 336 -27.86 23.63 -1.62
C ARG A 336 -27.53 23.51 -3.12
N VAL A 337 -26.58 22.66 -3.48
CA VAL A 337 -26.18 22.41 -4.88
C VAL A 337 -27.29 21.68 -5.61
N LYS A 338 -27.87 20.63 -4.98
CA LYS A 338 -28.99 19.87 -5.55
C LYS A 338 -30.20 20.77 -5.82
N ASN A 339 -30.55 21.65 -4.87
CA ASN A 339 -31.66 22.58 -5.02
C ASN A 339 -31.41 23.59 -6.14
N SER A 340 -30.21 24.16 -6.24
CA SER A 340 -29.89 25.08 -7.33
C SER A 340 -29.81 24.42 -8.70
N LEU A 341 -29.37 23.15 -8.79
CA LEU A 341 -29.52 22.35 -10.01
C LEU A 341 -31.00 22.22 -10.37
N ALA A 342 -31.86 21.91 -9.39
CA ALA A 342 -33.30 21.75 -9.60
C ALA A 342 -33.98 23.03 -10.08
N GLU A 343 -33.67 24.16 -9.45
CA GLU A 343 -34.23 25.47 -9.76
C GLU A 343 -33.76 26.00 -11.13
N ARG A 344 -32.45 25.92 -11.42
CA ARG A 344 -31.88 26.53 -12.63
C ARG A 344 -32.07 25.68 -13.88
N LEU A 345 -32.24 24.37 -13.74
CA LEU A 345 -32.33 23.43 -14.86
C LEU A 345 -33.76 22.94 -15.13
N TYR A 346 -34.76 23.56 -14.49
CA TYR A 346 -36.20 23.36 -14.74
C TYR A 346 -36.60 21.88 -14.88
N GLY A 347 -36.22 21.04 -13.92
CA GLY A 347 -36.68 19.65 -13.85
C GLY A 347 -36.01 18.67 -14.83
N ARG A 348 -34.93 19.05 -15.53
CA ARG A 348 -34.12 18.13 -16.37
C ARG A 348 -33.14 17.26 -15.56
N LEU A 349 -33.53 16.92 -14.34
CA LEU A 349 -32.75 16.14 -13.38
C LEU A 349 -33.26 14.72 -13.31
N ASN A 350 -32.46 13.79 -13.82
CA ASN A 350 -32.69 12.38 -13.61
C ASN A 350 -31.78 11.90 -12.48
N ASN A 351 -32.33 11.82 -11.27
CA ASN A 351 -31.62 11.23 -10.13
C ASN A 351 -31.62 9.71 -10.32
N LEU A 352 -30.45 9.14 -10.60
CA LEU A 352 -30.28 7.69 -10.68
C LEU A 352 -30.01 7.08 -9.31
N SER A 353 -29.27 7.80 -8.46
CA SER A 353 -29.00 7.45 -7.07
C SER A 353 -28.73 8.73 -6.25
N PRO A 354 -28.59 8.65 -4.91
CA PRO A 354 -28.22 9.81 -4.08
C PRO A 354 -26.89 10.48 -4.49
N GLU A 355 -26.01 9.72 -5.13
CA GLU A 355 -24.65 10.09 -5.54
C GLU A 355 -24.48 10.21 -7.06
N LYS A 356 -25.48 9.80 -7.86
CA LYS A 356 -25.42 9.84 -9.33
C LYS A 356 -26.60 10.64 -9.90
N ILE A 357 -26.26 11.76 -10.53
CA ILE A 357 -27.22 12.68 -11.14
C ILE A 357 -26.92 12.81 -12.62
N MET A 358 -27.91 12.53 -13.48
CA MET A 358 -27.80 12.74 -14.93
C MET A 358 -28.58 13.98 -15.38
N LEU A 359 -27.93 14.77 -16.24
CA LEU A 359 -28.38 16.07 -16.71
C LEU A 359 -28.23 16.15 -18.23
N LYS A 360 -29.28 16.61 -18.92
CA LYS A 360 -29.22 16.94 -20.37
C LYS A 360 -28.91 18.42 -20.55
N VAL A 361 -27.69 18.82 -20.21
CA VAL A 361 -27.23 20.21 -20.16
C VAL A 361 -25.79 20.30 -20.64
N GLU A 362 -25.42 21.43 -21.22
CA GLU A 362 -24.05 21.74 -21.60
C GLU A 362 -23.10 21.73 -20.38
N PRO A 363 -21.93 21.06 -20.46
CA PRO A 363 -21.02 20.91 -19.32
C PRO A 363 -20.54 22.24 -18.76
N ALA A 364 -20.29 23.23 -19.62
CA ALA A 364 -19.84 24.56 -19.21
C ALA A 364 -20.82 25.23 -18.23
N LYS A 365 -22.13 25.03 -18.40
CA LYS A 365 -23.16 25.59 -17.50
C LYS A 365 -23.09 24.95 -16.11
N ILE A 366 -22.87 23.63 -16.05
CA ILE A 366 -22.74 22.90 -14.79
C ILE A 366 -21.43 23.27 -14.09
N LEU A 367 -20.31 23.32 -14.82
CA LEU A 367 -19.01 23.73 -14.29
C LEU A 367 -19.05 25.15 -13.73
N ASN A 368 -19.64 26.11 -14.45
CA ASN A 368 -19.80 27.49 -13.97
C ASN A 368 -20.65 27.56 -12.70
N MET A 369 -21.76 26.81 -12.66
CA MET A 369 -22.62 26.77 -11.48
C MET A 369 -21.89 26.16 -10.27
N LEU A 370 -21.22 25.02 -10.44
CA LEU A 370 -20.43 24.39 -9.37
C LEU A 370 -19.28 25.30 -8.90
N GLY A 371 -18.65 26.03 -9.82
CA GLY A 371 -17.65 27.06 -9.54
C GLY A 371 -18.16 28.15 -8.60
N THR A 372 -19.35 28.70 -8.86
CA THR A 372 -20.00 29.68 -7.97
C THR A 372 -20.37 29.12 -6.59
N MET A 373 -20.36 27.80 -6.44
CA MET A 373 -20.68 27.07 -5.21
C MET A 373 -19.44 26.52 -4.50
N GLY A 374 -18.24 26.97 -4.90
CA GLY A 374 -16.98 26.64 -4.22
C GLY A 374 -16.32 25.34 -4.70
N TYR A 375 -16.74 24.78 -5.83
CA TYR A 375 -16.01 23.71 -6.49
C TYR A 375 -14.91 24.29 -7.39
N ARG A 376 -13.74 23.66 -7.42
CA ARG A 376 -12.69 23.94 -8.41
C ARG A 376 -12.31 22.66 -9.14
N VAL A 377 -11.99 22.78 -10.42
CA VAL A 377 -11.51 21.65 -11.24
C VAL A 377 -10.05 21.38 -10.88
N VAL A 378 -9.73 20.14 -10.49
CA VAL A 378 -8.35 19.71 -10.17
C VAL A 378 -7.70 18.92 -11.29
N SER A 379 -8.52 18.22 -12.06
CA SER A 379 -8.04 17.35 -13.11
C SER A 379 -9.07 17.28 -14.22
N SER A 380 -8.60 17.19 -15.45
CA SER A 380 -9.40 16.87 -16.61
C SER A 380 -8.75 15.71 -17.36
N THR A 381 -9.57 14.77 -17.81
CA THR A 381 -9.13 13.60 -18.58
C THR A 381 -10.05 13.45 -19.77
N THR A 382 -9.45 13.30 -20.95
CA THR A 382 -10.15 12.95 -22.18
C THR A 382 -10.10 11.44 -22.36
N SER A 383 -11.24 10.77 -22.40
CA SER A 383 -11.28 9.38 -22.86
C SER A 383 -11.44 9.40 -24.37
N LEU A 384 -10.32 9.34 -25.10
CA LEU A 384 -10.33 9.15 -26.55
C LEU A 384 -10.36 7.66 -26.85
N SER A 385 -11.56 7.07 -26.84
CA SER A 385 -11.79 5.78 -27.51
C SER A 385 -12.34 6.06 -28.91
N ASN A 386 -12.14 5.15 -29.86
CA ASN A 386 -12.66 5.29 -31.24
C ASN A 386 -14.19 5.43 -31.31
N THR A 387 -14.92 5.27 -30.19
CA THR A 387 -16.38 5.23 -30.16
C THR A 387 -17.02 6.17 -29.14
N SER A 388 -16.26 6.87 -28.28
CA SER A 388 -16.84 7.77 -27.29
C SER A 388 -15.94 8.99 -27.01
N ASN A 389 -16.41 10.17 -27.42
CA ASN A 389 -15.80 11.46 -27.07
C ASN A 389 -16.29 11.89 -25.69
N LYS A 390 -15.67 11.35 -24.63
CA LYS A 390 -16.02 11.68 -23.24
C LYS A 390 -14.96 12.62 -22.63
N LEU A 391 -15.41 13.68 -21.98
CA LEU A 391 -14.59 14.53 -21.11
C LEU A 391 -14.96 14.30 -19.65
N ILE A 392 -13.96 14.08 -18.82
CA ILE A 392 -14.13 13.82 -17.40
C ILE A 392 -13.39 14.92 -16.64
N TRP A 393 -14.08 15.59 -15.71
CA TRP A 393 -13.49 16.55 -14.79
C TRP A 393 -13.65 16.07 -13.36
N THR A 394 -12.55 16.10 -12.61
CA THR A 394 -12.57 15.93 -11.16
C THR A 394 -12.66 17.31 -10.52
N LEU A 395 -13.65 17.50 -9.66
CA LEU A 395 -13.90 18.72 -8.92
C LEU A 395 -13.69 18.48 -7.43
N GLU A 396 -13.06 19.43 -6.76
CA GLU A 396 -12.92 19.44 -5.30
C GLU A 396 -13.72 20.62 -4.72
N ARG A 397 -14.33 20.42 -3.55
CA ARG A 397 -15.10 21.44 -2.85
C ARG A 397 -14.29 22.06 -1.73
N ARG A 398 -14.19 23.39 -1.72
CA ARG A 398 -13.57 24.14 -0.61
C ARG A 398 -14.45 24.14 0.64
N LYS A 399 -13.84 23.96 1.83
CA LYS A 399 -14.55 24.13 3.10
C LYS A 399 -15.04 25.59 3.25
N PRO A 400 -16.32 25.81 3.62
CA PRO A 400 -16.79 27.13 3.98
C PRO A 400 -16.12 27.58 5.28
N GLY A 401 -15.08 28.43 5.19
CA GLY A 401 -14.37 28.96 6.37
C GLY A 401 -12.90 29.32 6.14
N ASN A 402 -12.22 28.70 5.18
CA ASN A 402 -10.80 28.99 4.87
C ASN A 402 -10.66 30.08 3.80
N GLY A 403 -11.33 31.21 4.01
CA GLY A 403 -11.24 32.37 3.14
C GLY A 403 -9.95 33.17 3.38
N TYR A 404 -8.93 32.97 2.54
CA TYR A 404 -8.23 34.14 2.01
C TYR A 404 -9.10 34.66 0.87
N VAL A 405 -9.79 35.77 1.14
CA VAL A 405 -10.42 36.60 0.11
C VAL A 405 -9.29 37.08 -0.81
N ARG A 406 -9.16 36.49 -2.00
CA ARG A 406 -8.49 37.17 -3.11
C ARG A 406 -9.53 38.10 -3.72
N SER A 407 -9.57 39.32 -3.19
CA SER A 407 -9.99 40.47 -3.99
C SER A 407 -8.87 40.69 -5.01
N ASP A 408 -9.15 40.35 -6.27
CA ASP A 408 -8.60 40.99 -7.48
C ASP A 408 -9.00 40.12 -8.68
N LEU A 409 -10.18 40.44 -9.23
CA LEU A 409 -10.51 40.60 -10.65
C LEU A 409 -12.01 40.84 -10.82
#